data_AF-A0A966CEA0-F1
#
_entry.id   AF-A0A966CEA0-F1
#
_cell.length_a   1.000
_cell.length_b   1.000
_cell.length_c   1.000
_cell.angle_alpha   90.00
_cell.angle_beta   90.00
_cell.angle_gamma   90.00
#
_symmetry.space_group_name_H-M   'P 1'
#
loop_
_entity.id
_entity.type
_entity.pdbx_description
1 polymer ?
#
loop_
_entity_poly.entity_id
_entity_poly.type
_entity_poly.pdbx_seq_one_letter_code
_entity_poly.pdbx_strand_id
1 'polypeptide(L)'
;MGLYWKNLLNNFSSEYMITIICGEDFVSSRNYYNQQRINITPNQSALSFNKLIDFFEHWENSAAANLFQQKSIYFLENINKQINLKINHKQVKKLEEIHLNKEISVFIWEENVPSREIKLKKCALIKEFKPNQTIFKLINACYPGNKLGFLSTLNSLKTSLDEYFIFIMLIRHLRKLILAKEKIYGERLAPWQKSQLDSQASKWSKNSLIKYYDSFFRIDLTTKTGTNPLGIIKSINISACVFI
;
A
#
# COMPACT_ATOMS: atom_id res chain seq x y z
N MET A 1 -6.00 42.64 -12.77
CA MET A 1 -6.61 41.36 -13.18
C MET A 1 -6.07 40.20 -12.31
N GLY A 2 -6.12 40.34 -10.98
CA GLY A 2 -5.32 39.54 -10.05
C GLY A 2 -6.05 39.03 -8.80
N LEU A 3 -7.39 38.91 -8.85
CA LEU A 3 -8.19 38.48 -7.70
C LEU A 3 -8.99 37.18 -7.89
N TYR A 4 -9.04 36.60 -9.09
CA TYR A 4 -9.89 35.41 -9.34
C TYR A 4 -9.24 34.06 -8.99
N TRP A 5 -7.92 34.00 -8.80
CA TRP A 5 -7.20 32.73 -8.55
C TRP A 5 -6.96 32.42 -7.06
N LYS A 6 -7.21 33.37 -6.13
CA LYS A 6 -6.92 33.20 -4.71
C LYS A 6 -8.07 32.63 -3.86
N ASN A 7 -9.28 32.53 -4.40
CA ASN A 7 -10.45 32.03 -3.66
C ASN A 7 -10.74 30.53 -3.84
N LEU A 8 -9.85 29.76 -4.48
CA LEU A 8 -10.04 28.32 -4.70
C LEU A 8 -9.37 27.41 -3.66
N LEU A 9 -8.76 27.97 -2.61
CA LEU A 9 -7.99 27.20 -1.62
C LEU A 9 -8.55 27.16 -0.20
N ASN A 10 -9.70 27.78 0.08
CA ASN A 10 -10.35 27.70 1.39
C ASN A 10 -11.81 27.28 1.23
N ASN A 11 -12.06 25.98 1.13
CA ASN A 11 -13.29 25.31 1.58
C ASN A 11 -13.05 23.79 1.61
N PHE A 12 -12.52 23.30 2.73
CA PHE A 12 -12.45 21.87 3.05
C PHE A 12 -13.74 21.45 3.75
N SER A 13 -14.70 20.94 2.97
CA SER A 13 -15.62 19.84 3.34
C SER A 13 -16.54 19.53 2.16
N SER A 14 -16.53 18.26 1.70
CA SER A 14 -17.52 17.58 0.83
C SER A 14 -17.84 18.26 -0.51
N GLU A 15 -17.51 17.70 -1.68
CA GLU A 15 -18.18 16.51 -2.21
C GLU A 15 -17.52 16.11 -3.56
N TYR A 16 -16.41 15.39 -3.54
CA TYR A 16 -16.04 14.62 -4.74
C TYR A 16 -17.02 13.45 -4.85
N MET A 17 -17.92 13.53 -5.81
CA MET A 17 -18.90 12.48 -6.08
C MET A 17 -18.27 11.18 -6.61
N ILE A 18 -17.04 11.26 -7.12
CA ILE A 18 -16.25 10.11 -7.53
C ILE A 18 -15.12 9.91 -6.52
N THR A 19 -15.07 8.74 -5.89
CA THR A 19 -13.97 8.31 -5.03
C THR A 19 -13.25 7.13 -5.68
N ILE A 20 -11.95 7.27 -5.91
CA ILE A 20 -11.10 6.19 -6.42
C ILE A 20 -10.29 5.62 -5.26
N ILE A 21 -10.49 4.35 -4.98
CA ILE A 21 -9.83 3.56 -3.95
C ILE A 21 -8.76 2.72 -4.65
N CYS A 22 -7.49 3.01 -4.36
CA CYS A 22 -6.38 2.39 -5.06
C CYS A 22 -5.17 2.20 -4.14
N GLY A 23 -4.08 1.64 -4.65
CA GLY A 23 -2.82 1.49 -3.93
C GLY A 23 -2.27 0.07 -3.95
N GLU A 24 -1.03 -0.06 -3.49
CA GLU A 24 -0.30 -1.34 -3.50
C GLU A 24 -0.70 -2.24 -2.31
N ASP A 25 -1.30 -1.69 -1.25
CA ASP A 25 -2.02 -2.48 -0.24
C ASP A 25 -3.43 -2.81 -0.74
N PHE A 26 -3.51 -3.83 -1.59
CA PHE A 26 -4.76 -4.26 -2.21
C PHE A 26 -5.75 -4.84 -1.18
N VAL A 27 -5.27 -5.42 -0.09
CA VAL A 27 -6.12 -6.01 0.96
C VAL A 27 -6.84 -4.90 1.73
N SER A 28 -6.10 -3.92 2.23
CA SER A 28 -6.69 -2.79 2.96
C SER A 28 -7.59 -1.95 2.06
N SER A 29 -7.22 -1.74 0.79
CA SER A 29 -8.06 -1.01 -0.16
C SER A 29 -9.34 -1.76 -0.50
N ARG A 30 -9.29 -3.09 -0.69
CA ARG A 30 -10.48 -3.93 -0.93
C ARG A 30 -11.41 -3.94 0.26
N ASN A 31 -10.86 -4.07 1.47
CA ASN A 31 -11.65 -4.02 2.71
C ASN A 31 -12.38 -2.68 2.85
N TYR A 32 -11.69 -1.56 2.59
CA TYR A 32 -12.31 -0.24 2.61
C TYR A 32 -13.42 -0.10 1.56
N TYR A 33 -13.21 -0.58 0.34
CA TYR A 33 -14.23 -0.59 -0.71
C TYR A 33 -15.48 -1.40 -0.30
N ASN A 34 -15.27 -2.59 0.27
CA ASN A 34 -16.38 -3.40 0.78
C ASN A 34 -17.12 -2.73 1.94
N GLN A 35 -16.42 -2.01 2.82
CA GLN A 35 -17.07 -1.22 3.88
C GLN A 35 -17.98 -0.13 3.30
N GLN A 36 -17.57 0.55 2.21
CA GLN A 36 -18.44 1.53 1.55
C GLN A 36 -19.72 0.89 0.97
N ARG A 37 -19.64 -0.39 0.56
CA ARG A 37 -20.82 -1.15 0.08
C ARG A 37 -21.77 -1.53 1.21
N ILE A 38 -21.24 -1.82 2.40
CA ILE A 38 -22.04 -2.25 3.56
C ILE A 38 -22.73 -1.06 4.22
N ASN A 39 -22.10 0.12 4.23
CA ASN A 39 -22.62 1.32 4.90
C ASN A 39 -23.75 2.04 4.14
N ILE A 40 -24.38 1.38 3.16
CA ILE A 40 -25.45 1.95 2.35
C ILE A 40 -26.75 1.91 3.14
N THR A 41 -27.45 3.04 3.19
CA THR A 41 -28.73 3.15 3.90
C THR A 41 -29.88 2.51 3.10
N PRO A 42 -30.97 2.08 3.75
CA PRO A 42 -32.09 1.41 3.07
C PRO A 42 -32.75 2.20 1.92
N ASN A 43 -32.60 3.54 1.92
CA ASN A 43 -33.17 4.44 0.91
C ASN A 43 -32.23 4.72 -0.28
N GLN A 44 -31.11 4.00 -0.38
CA GLN A 44 -30.11 4.16 -1.44
C GLN A 44 -30.06 2.91 -2.30
N SER A 45 -30.08 3.09 -3.62
CA SER A 45 -29.85 2.03 -4.59
C SER A 45 -28.36 1.92 -4.90
N ALA A 46 -27.83 0.69 -4.81
CA ALA A 46 -26.43 0.39 -5.06
C ALA A 46 -26.31 -0.54 -6.26
N LEU A 47 -25.58 -0.12 -7.29
CA LEU A 47 -25.34 -0.93 -8.49
C LEU A 47 -23.84 -1.10 -8.74
N SER A 48 -23.46 -2.26 -9.28
CA SER A 48 -22.06 -2.61 -9.53
C SER A 48 -21.80 -2.86 -11.01
N PHE A 49 -20.71 -2.31 -11.52
CA PHE A 49 -20.31 -2.42 -12.92
C PHE A 49 -18.83 -2.75 -13.06
N ASN A 50 -18.51 -3.72 -13.92
CA ASN A 50 -17.12 -4.09 -14.24
C ASN A 50 -16.64 -3.47 -15.55
N LYS A 51 -17.57 -2.96 -16.38
CA LYS A 51 -17.27 -2.28 -17.64
C LYS A 51 -17.78 -0.85 -17.57
N LEU A 52 -16.93 0.08 -18.02
CA LEU A 52 -17.24 1.49 -18.00
C LEU A 52 -18.38 1.85 -18.97
N ILE A 53 -18.55 1.10 -20.06
CA ILE A 53 -19.61 1.35 -21.04
C ILE A 53 -20.99 1.00 -20.50
N ASP A 54 -21.14 -0.17 -19.87
CA ASP A 54 -22.39 -0.62 -19.22
C ASP A 54 -22.84 0.38 -18.15
N PHE A 55 -21.88 0.94 -17.39
CA PHE A 55 -22.15 1.99 -16.43
C PHE A 55 -22.69 3.27 -17.08
N PHE A 56 -22.06 3.75 -18.16
CA PHE A 56 -22.51 4.95 -18.84
C PHE A 56 -23.90 4.78 -19.47
N GLU A 57 -24.16 3.63 -20.09
CA GLU A 57 -25.48 3.33 -20.66
C GLU A 57 -26.56 3.31 -19.58
N HIS A 58 -26.28 2.68 -18.44
CA HIS A 58 -27.20 2.67 -17.32
C HIS A 58 -27.43 4.09 -16.76
N TRP A 59 -26.38 4.87 -16.54
CA TRP A 59 -26.47 6.22 -16.01
C TRP A 59 -27.27 7.16 -16.92
N GLU A 60 -27.08 7.10 -18.23
CA GLU A 60 -27.83 7.94 -19.18
C GLU A 60 -29.32 7.59 -19.18
N ASN A 61 -29.65 6.30 -19.10
CA ASN A 61 -31.04 5.84 -19.03
C ASN A 61 -31.69 6.14 -17.68
N SER A 62 -30.94 6.06 -16.57
CA SER A 62 -31.46 6.33 -15.23
C SER A 62 -31.55 7.83 -14.92
N ALA A 63 -30.70 8.66 -15.52
CA ALA A 63 -30.79 10.12 -15.42
C ALA A 63 -32.14 10.65 -15.94
N ALA A 64 -32.74 9.98 -16.94
CA ALA A 64 -34.07 10.32 -17.45
C ALA A 64 -35.21 9.86 -16.53
N ALA A 65 -34.97 8.90 -15.63
CA ALA A 65 -35.99 8.23 -14.82
C ALA A 65 -36.02 8.65 -13.33
N ASN A 66 -35.07 9.48 -12.89
CA ASN A 66 -34.86 9.83 -11.48
C ASN A 66 -35.84 10.91 -10.95
N LEU A 67 -37.14 10.71 -11.17
CA LEU A 67 -38.23 11.59 -10.73
C LEU A 67 -38.38 11.67 -9.20
N PHE A 68 -37.77 10.74 -8.45
CA PHE A 68 -37.98 10.57 -7.00
C PHE A 68 -36.80 11.02 -6.11
N GLN A 69 -35.83 11.78 -6.63
CA GLN A 69 -34.73 12.38 -5.84
C GLN A 69 -34.00 11.40 -4.89
N GLN A 70 -33.82 10.14 -5.31
CA GLN A 70 -33.04 9.17 -4.53
C GLN A 70 -31.57 9.19 -4.97
N LYS A 71 -30.68 9.42 -3.99
CA LYS A 71 -29.23 9.41 -4.20
C LYS A 71 -28.78 8.03 -4.71
N SER A 72 -28.23 7.99 -5.92
CA SER A 72 -27.78 6.76 -6.58
C SER A 72 -26.33 6.47 -6.25
N ILE A 73 -26.01 5.23 -5.86
CA ILE A 73 -24.63 4.83 -5.55
C ILE A 73 -24.16 3.77 -6.55
N TYR A 74 -23.00 4.03 -7.15
CA TYR A 74 -22.37 3.15 -8.13
C TYR A 74 -21.03 2.65 -7.65
N PHE A 75 -20.77 1.38 -7.90
CA PHE A 75 -19.56 0.67 -7.54
C PHE A 75 -18.91 0.13 -8.81
N LEU A 76 -17.66 0.52 -9.08
CA LEU A 76 -16.91 0.08 -10.25
C LEU A 76 -15.59 -0.56 -9.84
N GLU A 77 -15.13 -1.51 -10.65
CA GLU A 77 -13.88 -2.21 -10.41
C GLU A 77 -12.99 -2.17 -11.66
N ASN A 78 -11.71 -1.83 -11.47
CA ASN A 78 -10.63 -1.94 -12.46
C ASN A 78 -10.89 -1.22 -13.80
N ILE A 79 -11.52 -0.04 -13.76
CA ILE A 79 -11.87 0.74 -14.96
C ILE A 79 -10.71 1.59 -15.48
N ASN A 80 -9.67 1.85 -14.68
CA ASN A 80 -8.52 2.67 -15.10
C ASN A 80 -7.82 2.11 -16.35
N LYS A 81 -7.84 0.79 -16.52
CA LYS A 81 -7.32 0.10 -17.73
C LYS A 81 -8.18 0.38 -18.98
N GLN A 82 -9.47 0.63 -18.81
CA GLN A 82 -10.44 0.86 -19.89
C GLN A 82 -10.42 2.31 -20.42
N ILE A 83 -9.83 3.23 -19.67
CA ILE A 83 -9.80 4.66 -20.01
C ILE A 83 -8.56 4.97 -20.85
N ASN A 84 -8.75 5.53 -22.04
CA ASN A 84 -7.66 6.13 -22.82
C ASN A 84 -7.87 7.64 -22.96
N LEU A 85 -7.11 8.44 -22.22
CA LEU A 85 -7.26 9.90 -22.18
C LEU A 85 -7.02 10.58 -23.54
N LYS A 86 -6.25 9.97 -24.46
CA LYS A 86 -5.96 10.55 -25.78
C LYS A 86 -7.05 10.26 -26.82
N ILE A 87 -7.82 9.19 -26.62
CA ILE A 87 -8.80 8.70 -27.60
C ILE A 87 -10.23 8.96 -27.12
N ASN A 88 -10.47 8.89 -25.81
CA ASN A 88 -11.82 8.85 -25.23
C ASN A 88 -12.19 10.16 -24.53
N HIS A 89 -12.01 11.30 -25.20
CA HIS A 89 -12.44 12.61 -24.70
C HIS A 89 -13.91 12.63 -24.26
N LYS A 90 -14.78 11.86 -24.93
CA LYS A 90 -16.20 11.73 -24.59
C LYS A 90 -16.43 11.05 -23.23
N GLN A 91 -15.64 10.04 -22.87
CA GLN A 91 -15.77 9.34 -21.59
C GLN A 91 -15.30 10.20 -20.41
N VAL A 92 -14.23 10.99 -20.62
CA VAL A 92 -13.73 11.93 -19.61
C VAL A 92 -14.78 13.01 -19.33
N LYS A 93 -15.39 13.58 -20.37
CA LYS A 93 -16.48 14.56 -20.21
C LYS A 93 -17.68 13.99 -19.44
N LYS A 94 -18.12 12.77 -19.74
CA LYS A 94 -19.21 12.12 -18.98
C LYS A 94 -18.87 11.97 -17.50
N LEU A 95 -17.62 11.61 -17.17
CA LEU A 95 -17.18 11.51 -15.78
C LEU A 95 -17.09 12.86 -15.08
N GLU A 96 -16.73 13.92 -15.80
CA GLU A 96 -16.79 15.29 -15.30
C GLU A 96 -18.24 15.72 -15.01
N GLU A 97 -19.19 15.38 -15.90
CA GLU A 97 -20.63 15.61 -15.69
C GLU A 97 -21.15 14.87 -14.44
N ILE A 98 -20.78 13.59 -14.29
CA ILE A 98 -21.13 12.79 -13.11
C ILE A 98 -20.53 13.39 -11.84
N HIS A 99 -19.29 13.85 -11.90
CA HIS A 99 -18.62 14.49 -10.76
C HIS A 99 -19.38 15.73 -10.25
N LEU A 100 -20.04 16.47 -11.14
CA LEU A 100 -20.82 17.66 -10.80
C LEU A 100 -22.23 17.32 -10.23
N ASN A 101 -22.69 16.08 -10.36
CA ASN A 101 -24.01 15.67 -9.92
C ASN A 101 -24.02 15.16 -8.47
N LYS A 102 -24.52 15.99 -7.54
CA LYS A 102 -24.56 15.70 -6.09
C LYS A 102 -25.45 14.52 -5.68
N GLU A 103 -26.35 14.12 -6.57
CA GLU A 103 -27.27 12.98 -6.35
C GLU A 103 -26.62 11.64 -6.71
N ILE A 104 -25.37 11.63 -7.17
CA ILE A 104 -24.68 10.42 -7.62
C ILE A 104 -23.39 10.25 -6.86
N SER A 105 -23.19 9.12 -6.21
CA SER A 105 -21.89 8.77 -5.62
C SER A 105 -21.30 7.55 -6.33
N VAL A 106 -20.05 7.66 -6.76
CA VAL A 106 -19.34 6.63 -7.51
C VAL A 106 -18.09 6.21 -6.74
N PHE A 107 -18.01 4.95 -6.37
CA PHE A 107 -16.82 4.34 -5.78
C PHE A 107 -16.16 3.44 -6.81
N ILE A 108 -14.90 3.73 -7.12
CA ILE A 108 -14.10 2.95 -8.07
C ILE A 108 -12.98 2.28 -7.29
N TRP A 109 -12.87 0.96 -7.35
CA TRP A 109 -11.73 0.23 -6.82
C TRP A 109 -10.75 -0.16 -7.93
N GLU A 110 -9.47 0.15 -7.74
CA GLU A 110 -8.39 -0.19 -8.65
C GLU A 110 -7.36 -1.08 -7.95
N GLU A 111 -7.28 -2.32 -8.39
CA GLU A 111 -6.40 -3.32 -7.79
C GLU A 111 -4.93 -3.06 -8.11
N ASN A 112 -4.12 -2.89 -7.07
CA ASN A 112 -2.66 -2.75 -7.17
C ASN A 112 -2.20 -1.63 -8.12
N VAL A 113 -3.01 -0.56 -8.26
CA VAL A 113 -2.65 0.63 -9.04
C VAL A 113 -2.24 1.73 -8.06
N PRO A 114 -0.98 2.20 -8.07
CA PRO A 114 -0.57 3.31 -7.21
C PRO A 114 -1.26 4.59 -7.66
N SER A 115 -1.43 5.56 -6.75
CA SER A 115 -2.13 6.81 -7.07
C SER A 115 -1.53 7.44 -8.31
N ARG A 116 -0.20 7.51 -8.44
CA ARG A 116 0.54 8.06 -9.61
C ARG A 116 0.04 7.57 -10.99
N GLU A 117 -0.51 6.36 -11.10
CA GLU A 117 -0.98 5.75 -12.35
C GLU A 117 -2.48 5.91 -12.63
N ILE A 118 -3.24 6.49 -11.69
CA ILE A 118 -4.66 6.79 -11.90
C ILE A 118 -4.83 7.89 -12.93
N LYS A 119 -5.62 7.62 -13.98
CA LYS A 119 -5.88 8.54 -15.10
C LYS A 119 -6.88 9.65 -14.73
N LEU A 120 -7.83 9.36 -13.83
CA LEU A 120 -8.96 10.24 -13.47
C LEU A 120 -8.74 11.12 -12.24
N LYS A 121 -7.49 11.34 -11.80
CA LYS A 121 -7.20 12.07 -10.55
C LYS A 121 -7.79 13.46 -10.44
N LYS A 122 -7.98 14.14 -11.56
CA LYS A 122 -8.47 15.52 -11.59
C LYS A 122 -9.97 15.60 -11.28
N CYS A 123 -10.70 14.49 -11.44
CA CYS A 123 -12.15 14.43 -11.36
C CYS A 123 -12.62 13.53 -10.21
N ALA A 124 -11.72 13.10 -9.33
CA ALA A 124 -12.03 12.15 -8.27
C ALA A 124 -11.19 12.39 -7.01
N LEU A 125 -11.77 12.08 -5.86
CA LEU A 125 -11.03 11.95 -4.60
C LEU A 125 -10.22 10.66 -4.63
N ILE A 126 -8.90 10.78 -4.49
CA ILE A 126 -8.02 9.61 -4.42
C ILE A 126 -7.85 9.16 -2.97
N LYS A 127 -8.30 7.95 -2.68
CA LYS A 127 -8.03 7.24 -1.43
C LYS A 127 -6.96 6.17 -1.69
N GLU A 128 -5.69 6.56 -1.55
CA GLU A 128 -4.56 5.66 -1.74
C GLU A 128 -4.22 4.88 -0.46
N PHE A 129 -4.13 3.56 -0.60
CA PHE A 129 -3.64 2.62 0.40
C PHE A 129 -2.21 2.22 0.06
N LYS A 130 -1.27 2.97 0.62
CA LYS A 130 0.16 2.67 0.49
C LYS A 130 0.45 1.35 1.19
N PRO A 131 1.44 0.58 0.71
CA PRO A 131 1.85 -0.64 1.39
C PRO A 131 2.25 -0.28 2.82
N ASN A 132 1.73 -1.04 3.79
CA ASN A 132 2.26 -1.01 5.14
C ASN A 132 3.78 -1.22 5.09
N GLN A 133 4.51 -0.61 6.04
CA GLN A 133 5.97 -0.57 6.07
C GLN A 133 6.57 -1.87 5.56
N THR A 134 7.39 -1.81 4.51
CA THR A 134 7.82 -3.05 3.86
C THR A 134 8.84 -3.76 4.74
N ILE A 135 8.87 -5.09 4.69
CA ILE A 135 9.95 -5.90 5.29
C ILE A 135 11.35 -5.41 4.86
N PHE A 136 11.45 -4.79 3.68
CA PHE A 136 12.68 -4.16 3.19
C PHE A 136 13.12 -2.95 4.04
N LYS A 137 12.20 -2.18 4.64
CA LYS A 137 12.56 -1.12 5.59
C LYS A 137 13.26 -1.69 6.83
N LEU A 138 12.76 -2.82 7.35
CA LEU A 138 13.36 -3.49 8.50
C LEU A 138 14.77 -4.02 8.17
N ILE A 139 14.89 -4.70 7.04
CA ILE A 139 16.16 -5.19 6.51
C ILE A 139 17.15 -4.03 6.33
N ASN A 140 16.73 -2.91 5.75
CA ASN A 140 17.59 -1.74 5.56
C ASN A 140 17.97 -1.04 6.87
N ALA A 141 17.17 -1.20 7.92
CA ALA A 141 17.47 -0.70 9.25
C ALA A 141 18.42 -1.61 10.05
N CYS A 142 18.73 -2.81 9.55
CA CYS A 142 19.49 -3.86 10.26
C CYS A 142 21.01 -3.64 10.19
N TYR A 143 21.52 -2.63 10.91
CA TYR A 143 22.95 -2.34 11.01
C TYR A 143 23.31 -1.64 12.33
N PRO A 144 24.57 -1.73 12.81
CA PRO A 144 24.98 -1.16 14.09
C PRO A 144 24.85 0.36 14.10
N GLY A 145 24.34 0.90 15.19
CA GLY A 145 24.07 2.33 15.38
C GLY A 145 22.65 2.77 14.98
N ASN A 146 21.77 1.84 14.57
CA ASN A 146 20.40 2.16 14.16
C ASN A 146 19.32 1.39 14.93
N LYS A 147 19.58 1.13 16.22
CA LYS A 147 18.69 0.39 17.11
C LYS A 147 17.26 0.92 17.14
N LEU A 148 17.09 2.23 17.32
CA LEU A 148 15.77 2.85 17.43
C LEU A 148 14.95 2.64 16.16
N GLY A 149 15.54 2.89 14.99
CA GLY A 149 14.88 2.70 13.70
C GLY A 149 14.57 1.24 13.41
N PHE A 150 15.45 0.31 13.79
CA PHE A 150 15.19 -1.12 13.67
C PHE A 150 14.02 -1.56 14.56
N LEU A 151 14.04 -1.23 15.85
CA LEU A 151 13.02 -1.64 16.81
C LEU A 151 11.66 -1.01 16.54
N SER A 152 11.62 0.25 16.10
CA SER A 152 10.35 0.89 15.71
C SER A 152 9.72 0.18 14.51
N THR A 153 10.54 -0.15 13.50
CA THR A 153 10.08 -0.85 12.30
C THR A 153 9.63 -2.27 12.64
N LEU A 154 10.38 -3.01 13.46
CA LEU A 154 10.04 -4.37 13.90
C LEU A 154 8.70 -4.39 14.63
N ASN A 155 8.48 -3.43 15.55
CA ASN A 155 7.23 -3.33 16.30
C ASN A 155 6.03 -2.96 15.43
N SER A 156 6.23 -2.22 14.34
CA SER A 156 5.16 -1.93 13.38
C SER A 156 4.83 -3.11 12.47
N LEU A 157 5.81 -3.98 12.20
CA LEU A 157 5.66 -5.11 11.29
C LEU A 157 5.01 -6.33 11.92
N LYS A 158 5.24 -6.55 13.23
CA LYS A 158 4.66 -7.71 13.93
C LYS A 158 3.12 -7.72 13.94
N THR A 159 2.46 -6.59 13.68
CA THR A 159 1.00 -6.50 13.64
C THR A 159 0.42 -6.82 12.27
N SER A 160 1.25 -6.77 11.21
CA SER A 160 0.79 -6.91 9.81
C SER A 160 1.41 -8.09 9.08
N LEU A 161 2.54 -8.63 9.57
CA LEU A 161 3.24 -9.76 8.98
C LEU A 161 3.40 -10.90 9.97
N ASP A 162 3.42 -12.12 9.43
CA ASP A 162 3.77 -13.32 10.18
C ASP A 162 5.19 -13.25 10.78
N GLU A 163 5.34 -13.71 12.02
CA GLU A 163 6.60 -13.63 12.76
C GLU A 163 7.72 -14.45 12.10
N TYR A 164 7.38 -15.64 11.57
CA TYR A 164 8.32 -16.50 10.87
C TYR A 164 8.76 -15.89 9.54
N PHE A 165 7.86 -15.21 8.83
CA PHE A 165 8.21 -14.46 7.62
C PHE A 165 9.25 -13.37 7.93
N ILE A 166 9.02 -12.55 8.97
CA ILE A 166 9.98 -11.53 9.41
C ILE A 166 11.34 -12.16 9.74
N PHE A 167 11.32 -13.25 10.51
CA PHE A 167 12.52 -13.97 10.93
C PHE A 167 13.33 -14.52 9.75
N ILE A 168 12.69 -15.22 8.82
CA ILE A 168 13.34 -15.79 7.63
C ILE A 168 13.95 -14.67 6.77
N MET A 169 13.26 -13.54 6.64
CA MET A 169 13.74 -12.40 5.85
C MET A 169 14.99 -11.76 6.46
N LEU A 170 15.06 -11.64 7.79
CA LEU A 170 16.25 -11.18 8.50
C LEU A 170 17.42 -12.16 8.36
N ILE A 171 17.21 -13.46 8.57
CA ILE A 171 18.27 -14.48 8.41
C ILE A 171 18.86 -14.44 6.99
N ARG A 172 17.99 -14.43 5.98
CA ARG A 172 18.41 -14.34 4.57
C ARG A 172 19.23 -13.08 4.31
N HIS A 173 18.84 -11.95 4.91
CA HIS A 173 19.60 -10.70 4.79
C HIS A 173 20.96 -10.77 5.49
N LEU A 174 21.03 -11.28 6.72
CA LEU A 174 22.30 -11.44 7.45
C LEU A 174 23.28 -12.32 6.67
N ARG A 175 22.81 -13.41 6.05
CA ARG A 175 23.64 -14.24 5.15
C ARG A 175 24.18 -13.43 3.96
N LYS A 176 23.34 -12.59 3.34
CA LYS A 176 23.78 -11.70 2.25
C LYS A 176 24.83 -10.70 2.72
N LEU A 177 24.68 -10.14 3.92
CA LEU A 177 25.68 -9.22 4.49
C LEU A 177 27.01 -9.93 4.75
N ILE A 178 26.99 -11.18 5.25
CA ILE A 178 28.20 -11.99 5.46
C ILE A 178 28.91 -12.24 4.12
N LEU A 179 28.17 -12.65 3.08
CA LEU A 179 28.75 -12.87 1.75
C LEU A 179 29.28 -11.57 1.13
N ALA A 180 28.55 -10.46 1.31
CA ALA A 180 28.97 -9.14 0.81
C ALA A 180 30.27 -8.64 1.48
N LYS A 181 30.52 -9.00 2.75
CA LYS A 181 31.82 -8.73 3.41
C LYS A 181 32.99 -9.39 2.69
N GLU A 182 32.78 -10.59 2.15
CA GLU A 182 33.78 -11.33 1.38
C GLU A 182 33.73 -11.01 -0.13
N LYS A 183 32.92 -10.02 -0.53
CA LYS A 183 32.69 -9.68 -1.95
C LYS A 183 32.16 -10.83 -2.80
N ILE A 184 31.47 -11.78 -2.16
CA ILE A 184 30.79 -12.89 -2.82
C ILE A 184 29.33 -12.48 -3.04
N TYR A 185 28.90 -12.46 -4.30
CA TYR A 185 27.55 -12.07 -4.69
C TYR A 185 26.89 -13.15 -5.54
N GLY A 186 25.57 -13.26 -5.48
CA GLY A 186 24.81 -14.09 -6.41
C GLY A 186 24.79 -13.45 -7.81
N GLU A 187 24.74 -14.29 -8.84
CA GLU A 187 24.86 -13.91 -10.26
C GLU A 187 23.79 -12.93 -10.78
N ARG A 188 22.73 -12.63 -9.99
CA ARG A 188 21.54 -11.87 -10.43
C ARG A 188 21.28 -10.57 -9.65
N LEU A 189 22.25 -10.05 -8.90
CA LEU A 189 22.05 -8.80 -8.16
C LEU A 189 22.21 -7.58 -9.06
N ALA A 190 21.19 -6.70 -9.07
CA ALA A 190 21.29 -5.42 -9.76
C ALA A 190 22.36 -4.51 -9.10
N PRO A 191 23.03 -3.61 -9.86
CA PRO A 191 24.12 -2.78 -9.31
C PRO A 191 23.73 -1.96 -8.07
N TRP A 192 22.52 -1.42 -8.04
CA TRP A 192 22.03 -0.64 -6.89
C TRP A 192 21.82 -1.52 -5.65
N GLN A 193 21.40 -2.78 -5.81
CA GLN A 193 21.23 -3.71 -4.69
C GLN A 193 22.59 -4.09 -4.10
N LYS A 194 23.58 -4.31 -4.98
CA LYS A 194 24.96 -4.57 -4.57
C LYS A 194 25.54 -3.39 -3.77
N SER A 195 25.36 -2.17 -4.26
CA SER A 195 25.80 -0.96 -3.57
C SER A 195 25.15 -0.80 -2.18
N GLN A 196 23.84 -1.04 -2.07
CA GLN A 196 23.14 -1.02 -0.79
C GLN A 196 23.66 -2.09 0.18
N LEU A 197 23.85 -3.33 -0.29
CA LEU A 197 24.41 -4.42 0.51
C LEU A 197 25.83 -4.09 0.99
N ASP A 198 26.67 -3.55 0.11
CA ASP A 198 28.04 -3.15 0.46
C ASP A 198 28.06 -2.04 1.51
N SER A 199 27.20 -1.04 1.36
CA SER A 199 27.06 0.07 2.31
C SER A 199 26.57 -0.41 3.68
N GLN A 200 25.66 -1.38 3.74
CA GLN A 200 25.24 -1.96 5.03
C GLN A 200 26.31 -2.88 5.61
N ALA A 201 26.91 -3.75 4.79
CA ALA A 201 27.93 -4.67 5.22
C ALA A 201 29.14 -3.93 5.78
N SER A 202 29.56 -2.79 5.19
CA SER A 202 30.69 -2.01 5.68
C SER A 202 30.52 -1.53 7.14
N LYS A 203 29.29 -1.27 7.59
CA LYS A 203 28.97 -0.82 8.96
C LYS A 203 29.14 -1.92 10.03
N TRP A 204 29.15 -3.18 9.63
CA TRP A 204 29.34 -4.30 10.55
C TRP A 204 30.82 -4.63 10.75
N SER A 205 31.23 -5.01 11.95
CA SER A 205 32.46 -5.81 12.09
C SER A 205 32.16 -7.28 11.75
N LYS A 206 33.12 -8.00 11.14
CA LYS A 206 32.91 -9.40 10.73
C LYS A 206 32.49 -10.28 11.93
N ASN A 207 33.19 -10.15 13.05
CA ASN A 207 32.90 -10.90 14.28
C ASN A 207 31.52 -10.56 14.86
N SER A 208 31.11 -9.28 14.85
CA SER A 208 29.79 -8.89 15.36
C SER A 208 28.66 -9.44 14.47
N LEU A 209 28.83 -9.36 13.14
CA LEU A 209 27.84 -9.87 12.19
C LEU A 209 27.65 -11.39 12.30
N ILE A 210 28.75 -12.14 12.45
CA ILE A 210 28.69 -13.59 12.66
C ILE A 210 27.98 -13.91 13.98
N LYS A 211 28.35 -13.26 15.09
CA LYS A 211 27.66 -13.45 16.38
C LYS A 211 26.19 -13.09 16.32
N TYR A 212 25.84 -12.05 15.57
CA TYR A 212 24.44 -11.68 15.38
C TYR A 212 23.69 -12.73 14.57
N TYR A 213 24.28 -13.25 13.49
CA TYR A 213 23.71 -14.37 12.73
C TYR A 213 23.56 -15.64 13.58
N ASP A 214 24.54 -15.97 14.42
CA ASP A 214 24.47 -17.09 15.36
C ASP A 214 23.34 -16.94 16.38
N SER A 215 23.04 -15.70 16.81
CA SER A 215 21.89 -15.44 17.69
C SER A 215 20.57 -15.85 17.02
N PHE A 216 20.42 -15.62 15.71
CA PHE A 216 19.23 -16.06 14.96
C PHE A 216 19.19 -17.58 14.83
N PHE A 217 20.33 -18.25 14.66
CA PHE A 217 20.38 -19.71 14.70
C PHE A 217 19.90 -20.26 16.05
N ARG A 218 20.30 -19.65 17.16
CA ARG A 218 19.81 -20.04 18.50
C ARG A 218 18.30 -19.83 18.65
N ILE A 219 17.77 -18.73 18.10
CA ILE A 219 16.32 -18.48 18.07
C ILE A 219 15.60 -19.56 17.27
N ASP A 220 16.11 -19.93 16.08
CA ASP A 220 15.50 -20.97 15.24
C ASP A 220 15.48 -22.32 15.97
N LEU A 221 16.64 -22.70 16.55
CA LEU A 221 16.79 -23.95 17.28
C LEU A 221 15.82 -24.03 18.46
N THR A 222 15.85 -23.04 19.35
CA THR A 222 14.99 -23.01 20.55
C THR A 222 13.50 -22.95 20.20
N THR A 223 13.13 -22.30 19.10
CA THR A 223 11.74 -22.25 18.65
C THR A 223 11.28 -23.61 18.12
N LYS A 224 12.10 -24.30 17.31
CA LYS A 224 11.79 -25.63 16.78
C LYS A 224 11.77 -26.72 17.85
N THR A 225 12.59 -26.58 18.89
CA THR A 225 12.60 -27.52 20.03
C THR A 225 11.56 -27.18 21.10
N GLY A 226 10.73 -26.14 20.91
CA GLY A 226 9.71 -25.72 21.88
C GLY A 226 10.27 -25.15 23.18
N THR A 227 11.56 -24.78 23.22
CA THR A 227 12.26 -24.27 24.41
C THR A 227 12.48 -22.76 24.39
N ASN A 228 11.85 -22.04 23.44
CA ASN A 228 11.88 -20.57 23.38
C ASN A 228 10.70 -20.00 24.19
N PRO A 229 10.92 -19.48 25.43
CA PRO A 229 9.84 -18.98 26.27
C PRO A 229 9.34 -17.58 25.86
N LEU A 230 10.04 -16.90 24.95
CA LEU A 230 9.78 -15.50 24.61
C LEU A 230 9.00 -15.32 23.29
N GLY A 231 9.01 -16.34 22.42
CA GLY A 231 8.57 -16.22 21.03
C GLY A 231 9.60 -15.55 20.13
N ILE A 232 9.36 -15.52 18.83
CA ILE A 232 10.36 -15.10 17.83
C ILE A 232 10.64 -13.60 17.95
N ILE A 233 9.59 -12.77 17.98
CA ILE A 233 9.74 -11.30 17.94
C ILE A 233 10.48 -10.75 19.15
N LYS A 234 10.18 -11.24 20.36
CA LYS A 234 10.88 -10.80 21.58
C LYS A 234 12.34 -11.23 21.56
N SER A 235 12.64 -12.43 21.09
CA SER A 235 14.02 -12.90 20.98
C SER A 235 14.84 -12.11 19.96
N ILE A 236 14.24 -11.73 18.82
CA ILE A 236 14.85 -10.80 17.86
C ILE A 236 15.14 -9.44 18.53
N ASN A 237 14.18 -8.91 19.29
CA ASN A 237 14.32 -7.62 19.97
C ASN A 237 15.49 -7.61 20.96
N ILE A 238 15.60 -8.65 21.81
CA ILE A 238 16.72 -8.80 22.75
C ILE A 238 18.06 -8.88 22.00
N SER A 239 18.12 -9.68 20.93
CA SER A 239 19.34 -9.79 20.14
C SER A 239 19.71 -8.44 19.49
N ALA A 240 18.73 -7.73 18.91
CA ALA A 240 18.93 -6.42 18.32
C ALA A 240 19.47 -5.40 19.33
N CYS A 241 19.04 -5.43 20.59
CA CYS A 241 19.58 -4.55 21.63
C CYS A 241 21.08 -4.73 21.90
N VAL A 242 21.65 -5.88 21.56
CA VAL A 242 23.07 -6.20 21.74
C VAL A 242 23.89 -5.85 20.49
N PHE A 243 23.33 -6.08 19.29
CA PHE A 243 24.12 -6.06 18.04
C PHE A 243 23.81 -4.88 17.10
N ILE A 244 22.62 -4.27 17.18
CA ILE A 244 22.17 -3.13 16.35
C ILE A 244 22.28 -1.84 17.16
#